data_AF-A0A7S3IDT5-F1
#
_entry.id   AF-A0A7S3IDT5-F1
#
_cell.length_a   1.000
_cell.length_b   1.000
_cell.length_c   1.000
_cell.angle_alpha   90.00
_cell.angle_beta   90.00
_cell.angle_gamma   90.00
#
_symmetry.space_group_name_H-M   'P 1'
#
loop_
_entity.id
_entity.type
_entity.pdbx_description
1 polymer ?
#
loop_
_entity_poly.entity_id
_entity_poly.type
_entity_poly.pdbx_seq_one_letter_code
_entity_poly.pdbx_strand_id
1 'polypeptide(L)'
;MFREFVAQKVAVNGVSIVRIDPVYNNAKLIALLEQRGSAISTQNLKKVAELEASINAFKQDQYQTDIVGAFITFEREQDIKQARAILAKDDGPLSAYGIIPKRPEEPTDYNWKALHSSFLDQMARSAIVLMAGLTMLVVAFLVQ
;
A
#
# COMPACT_ATOMS: atom_id res chain seq x y z
N MET A 1 7.82 -0.79 17.54
CA MET A 1 8.22 0.61 17.24
C MET A 1 7.10 1.43 16.58
N PHE A 2 6.74 1.26 15.29
CA PHE A 2 5.71 2.12 14.65
C PHE A 2 4.31 2.03 15.29
N ARG A 3 3.83 0.82 15.58
CA ARG A 3 2.54 0.61 16.25
C ARG A 3 2.46 1.26 17.63
N GLU A 4 3.52 1.10 18.43
CA GLU A 4 3.62 1.71 19.76
C GLU A 4 3.68 3.23 19.67
N PHE A 5 4.40 3.75 18.68
CA PHE A 5 4.49 5.19 18.45
C PHE A 5 3.14 5.81 18.07
N VAL A 6 2.40 5.21 17.13
CA VAL A 6 1.06 5.67 16.74
C VAL A 6 0.08 5.54 17.92
N ALA A 7 0.10 4.39 18.62
CA ALA A 7 -0.73 4.17 19.79
C ALA A 7 -0.43 5.21 20.88
N GLN A 8 0.84 5.49 21.17
CA GLN A 8 1.25 6.46 22.19
C GLN A 8 0.81 7.88 21.83
N LYS A 9 0.98 8.31 20.58
CA LYS A 9 0.60 9.68 20.15
C LYS A 9 -0.90 9.91 20.12
N VAL A 10 -1.67 8.90 19.70
CA VAL A 10 -3.12 9.04 19.55
C VAL A 10 -3.85 8.77 20.88
N ALA A 11 -3.40 7.79 21.68
CA ALA A 11 -4.00 7.49 22.97
C ALA A 11 -3.87 8.64 23.98
N VAL A 12 -2.81 9.45 23.90
CA VAL A 12 -2.60 10.61 24.79
C VAL A 12 -3.69 11.68 24.65
N ASN A 13 -4.42 11.72 23.52
CA ASN A 13 -5.39 12.77 23.22
C ASN A 13 -6.87 12.35 23.37
N GLY A 14 -7.15 11.27 24.09
CA GLY A 14 -8.53 10.83 24.37
C GLY A 14 -9.25 10.20 23.18
N VAL A 15 -8.49 9.72 22.19
CA VAL A 15 -9.00 9.04 21.00
C VAL A 15 -8.96 7.53 21.23
N SER A 16 -10.11 6.85 21.06
CA SER A 16 -10.20 5.39 21.23
C SER A 16 -9.83 4.65 19.93
N ILE A 17 -8.65 4.02 19.92
CA ILE A 17 -8.20 3.14 18.83
C ILE A 17 -8.54 1.70 19.19
N VAL A 18 -9.26 1.02 18.30
CA VAL A 18 -9.56 -0.41 18.41
C VAL A 18 -8.41 -1.24 17.85
N ARG A 19 -7.91 -0.85 16.66
CA ARG A 19 -6.94 -1.67 15.92
C ARG A 19 -6.04 -0.80 15.03
N ILE A 20 -4.79 -1.23 14.88
CA ILE A 20 -3.84 -0.67 13.91
C ILE A 20 -3.31 -1.85 13.08
N ASP A 21 -3.55 -1.81 11.79
CA ASP A 21 -3.08 -2.81 10.83
C ASP A 21 -1.97 -2.20 9.96
N PRO A 22 -0.70 -2.58 10.16
CA PRO A 22 0.39 -2.11 9.33
C PRO A 22 0.26 -2.66 7.91
N VAL A 23 0.58 -1.81 6.95
CA VAL A 23 0.60 -2.12 5.52
C VAL A 23 2.04 -2.16 5.06
N TYR A 24 2.42 -3.27 4.45
CA TYR A 24 3.77 -3.50 3.92
C TYR A 24 3.76 -3.46 2.39
N ASN A 25 4.95 -3.45 1.79
CA ASN A 25 5.08 -3.64 0.35
C ASN A 25 4.73 -5.09 -0.06
N ASN A 26 3.48 -5.30 -0.44
CA ASN A 26 2.95 -6.60 -0.84
C ASN A 26 3.13 -6.93 -2.33
N ALA A 27 3.83 -6.13 -3.12
CA ALA A 27 3.90 -6.33 -4.58
C ALA A 27 4.40 -7.73 -4.97
N LYS A 28 5.46 -8.21 -4.30
CA LYS A 28 6.00 -9.56 -4.52
C LYS A 28 5.03 -10.66 -4.07
N LEU A 29 4.38 -10.49 -2.92
CA LEU A 29 3.38 -11.44 -2.43
C LEU A 29 2.19 -11.56 -3.40
N ILE A 30 1.68 -10.43 -3.89
CA ILE A 30 0.59 -10.40 -4.87
C ILE A 30 1.02 -11.15 -6.14
N ALA A 31 2.22 -10.89 -6.65
CA ALA A 31 2.74 -11.60 -7.84
C ALA A 31 2.83 -13.12 -7.61
N LEU A 32 3.30 -13.56 -6.43
CA LEU A 32 3.34 -14.99 -6.07
C LEU A 32 1.95 -15.60 -5.99
N LEU A 33 0.97 -14.89 -5.43
CA LEU A 33 -0.43 -15.34 -5.33
C LEU A 33 -1.09 -15.45 -6.71
N GLU A 34 -0.81 -14.51 -7.62
CA GLU A 34 -1.28 -14.57 -9.01
C GLU A 34 -0.69 -15.77 -9.75
N GLN A 35 0.62 -16.00 -9.60
CA GLN A 35 1.28 -17.19 -10.15
C GLN A 35 0.69 -18.48 -9.57
N ARG A 36 0.35 -18.49 -8.27
CA ARG A 36 -0.28 -19.64 -7.63
C ARG A 36 -1.67 -19.89 -8.19
N GLY A 37 -2.47 -18.83 -8.36
CA GLY A 37 -3.80 -18.91 -8.98
C GLY A 37 -3.74 -19.49 -10.39
N SER A 38 -2.76 -19.05 -11.20
CA SER A 38 -2.51 -19.58 -12.55
C SER A 38 -2.04 -21.05 -12.54
N ALA A 39 -1.19 -21.43 -11.58
CA ALA A 39 -0.76 -22.82 -11.42
C ALA A 39 -1.93 -23.75 -11.00
N ILE A 40 -2.84 -23.25 -10.15
CA ILE A 40 -4.06 -23.98 -9.76
C ILE A 40 -4.98 -24.15 -10.96
N SER A 41 -5.21 -23.10 -11.76
CA SER A 41 -6.09 -23.18 -12.93
C SER A 41 -5.58 -24.15 -14.00
N THR A 42 -4.25 -24.31 -14.09
CA THR A 42 -3.58 -25.27 -14.99
C THR A 42 -3.32 -26.64 -14.36
N GLN A 43 -3.82 -26.88 -13.14
CA GLN A 43 -3.65 -28.12 -12.37
C GLN A 43 -2.18 -28.54 -12.15
N ASN A 44 -1.24 -27.59 -12.17
CA ASN A 44 0.18 -27.86 -11.95
C ASN A 44 0.52 -27.91 -10.45
N LEU A 45 0.20 -29.04 -9.81
CA LEU A 45 0.35 -29.24 -8.36
C LEU A 45 1.80 -29.08 -7.86
N LYS A 46 2.79 -29.51 -8.66
CA LYS A 46 4.20 -29.31 -8.33
C LYS A 46 4.52 -27.83 -8.19
N LYS A 47 4.06 -27.01 -9.13
CA LYS A 47 4.30 -25.57 -9.09
C LYS A 47 3.57 -24.89 -7.94
N VAL A 48 2.37 -25.35 -7.61
CA VAL A 48 1.63 -24.85 -6.44
C VAL A 48 2.43 -25.08 -5.15
N ALA A 49 3.00 -26.26 -4.96
CA ALA A 49 3.81 -26.56 -3.78
C ALA A 49 5.07 -25.67 -3.67
N GLU A 50 5.77 -25.46 -4.79
CA GLU A 50 6.93 -24.55 -4.85
C GLU A 50 6.55 -23.10 -4.49
N LEU A 51 5.43 -22.62 -5.03
CA LEU A 51 4.94 -21.27 -4.79
C LEU A 51 4.47 -21.10 -3.34
N GLU A 52 3.83 -22.11 -2.75
CA GLU A 52 3.40 -22.06 -1.35
C GLU A 52 4.59 -21.95 -0.39
N ALA A 53 5.67 -22.70 -0.64
CA ALA A 53 6.91 -22.58 0.12
C ALA A 53 7.51 -21.16 -0.02
N SER A 54 7.51 -20.61 -1.24
CA SER A 54 8.01 -19.25 -1.52
C SER A 54 7.17 -18.17 -0.85
N ILE A 55 5.85 -18.32 -0.82
CA ILE A 55 4.92 -17.42 -0.15
C ILE A 55 5.17 -17.45 1.37
N ASN A 56 5.34 -18.63 1.95
CA ASN A 56 5.55 -18.76 3.39
C ASN A 56 6.90 -18.17 3.82
N ALA A 57 7.97 -18.40 3.06
CA ALA A 57 9.26 -17.74 3.28
C ALA A 57 9.11 -16.21 3.20
N PHE A 58 8.45 -15.71 2.15
CA PHE A 58 8.25 -14.26 1.99
C PHE A 58 7.44 -13.65 3.16
N LYS A 59 6.40 -14.33 3.64
CA LYS A 59 5.61 -13.86 4.79
C LYS A 59 6.44 -13.76 6.07
N GLN A 60 7.38 -14.68 6.28
CA GLN A 60 8.29 -14.62 7.43
C GLN A 60 9.23 -13.42 7.34
N ASP A 61 9.79 -13.17 6.16
CA ASP A 61 10.69 -12.04 5.89
C ASP A 61 9.95 -10.69 5.93
N GLN A 62 8.67 -10.68 5.57
CA GLN A 62 7.87 -9.46 5.44
C GLN A 62 7.78 -8.66 6.74
N TYR A 63 7.81 -9.31 7.91
CA TYR A 63 7.83 -8.62 9.20
C TYR A 63 9.12 -7.81 9.46
N GLN A 64 10.15 -8.01 8.65
CA GLN A 64 11.42 -7.27 8.68
C GLN A 64 11.47 -6.15 7.64
N THR A 65 10.44 -6.02 6.80
CA THR A 65 10.40 -5.00 5.74
C THR A 65 9.80 -3.69 6.23
N ASP A 66 10.11 -2.60 5.52
CA ASP A 66 9.60 -1.28 5.85
C ASP A 66 8.07 -1.22 5.72
N ILE A 67 7.46 -0.54 6.69
CA ILE A 67 6.03 -0.26 6.72
C ILE A 67 5.74 0.89 5.75
N VAL A 68 4.85 0.65 4.79
CA VAL A 68 4.43 1.62 3.77
C VAL A 68 3.27 2.48 4.27
N GLY A 69 2.46 1.95 5.19
CA GLY A 69 1.36 2.68 5.79
C GLY A 69 0.68 1.90 6.91
N ALA A 70 -0.45 2.39 7.40
CA ALA A 70 -1.29 1.64 8.33
C ALA A 70 -2.76 2.03 8.21
N PHE A 71 -3.64 1.06 8.42
CA PHE A 71 -5.05 1.30 8.66
C PHE A 71 -5.28 1.40 10.16
N ILE A 72 -6.00 2.44 10.58
CA ILE A 72 -6.35 2.65 11.98
C ILE A 72 -7.86 2.56 12.09
N THR A 73 -8.33 1.60 12.88
CA THR A 73 -9.74 1.42 13.21
C THR A 73 -10.02 2.09 14.54
N PHE A 74 -10.98 3.00 14.54
CA PHE A 74 -11.44 3.73 15.71
C PHE A 74 -12.75 3.16 16.22
N GLU A 75 -13.03 3.35 17.51
CA GLU A 75 -14.27 2.88 18.11
C GLU A 75 -15.48 3.72 17.66
N ARG A 76 -15.28 5.04 17.52
CA ARG A 76 -16.34 5.99 17.18
C ARG A 76 -15.93 6.91 16.04
N GLU A 77 -16.89 7.39 15.26
CA GLU A 77 -16.62 8.30 14.14
C GLU A 77 -16.03 9.65 14.60
N GLN A 78 -16.44 10.14 15.77
CA GLN A 78 -15.88 11.37 16.35
C GLN A 78 -14.37 11.28 16.60
N ASP A 79 -13.89 10.09 16.96
CA ASP A 79 -12.49 9.81 17.23
C ASP A 79 -11.67 9.92 15.94
N ILE A 80 -12.27 9.60 14.77
CA ILE A 80 -11.66 9.80 13.44
C ILE A 80 -11.43 11.29 13.15
N LYS A 81 -12.45 12.11 13.41
CA LYS A 81 -12.38 13.56 13.17
C LYS A 81 -11.32 14.20 14.06
N GLN A 82 -11.29 13.80 15.34
CA GLN A 82 -10.30 14.28 16.30
C GLN A 82 -8.89 13.82 15.95
N ALA A 83 -8.71 12.53 15.61
CA ALA A 83 -7.43 12.00 15.17
C ALA A 83 -6.90 12.73 13.94
N ARG A 84 -7.76 12.99 12.93
CA ARG A 84 -7.38 13.77 11.75
C ARG A 84 -6.97 15.20 12.12
N ALA A 85 -7.69 15.85 13.03
CA ALA A 85 -7.37 17.20 13.45
C ALA A 85 -6.03 17.27 14.22
N ILE A 86 -5.72 16.27 15.02
CA ILE A 86 -4.44 16.14 15.72
C ILE A 86 -3.32 15.92 14.70
N LEU A 87 -3.48 14.95 13.80
CA LEU A 87 -2.48 14.62 12.78
C LEU A 87 -2.26 15.75 11.77
N ALA A 88 -3.28 16.57 11.48
CA ALA A 88 -3.15 17.71 10.57
C ALA A 88 -2.49 18.94 11.22
N LYS A 89 -2.51 19.04 12.55
CA LYS A 89 -1.83 20.12 13.31
C LYS A 89 -0.40 19.75 13.71
N ASP A 90 -0.02 18.49 13.57
CA ASP A 90 1.28 18.00 13.99
C ASP A 90 2.32 18.30 12.89
N ASP A 91 3.09 19.38 13.07
CA ASP A 91 4.36 19.60 12.36
C ASP A 91 5.46 18.61 12.85
N GLY A 92 5.09 17.67 13.72
CA GLY A 92 5.96 16.66 14.31
C GLY A 92 6.31 15.49 13.38
N PRO A 93 7.00 14.47 13.92
CA PRO A 93 7.67 13.42 13.13
C PRO A 93 6.77 12.64 12.18
N LEU A 94 5.45 12.55 12.39
CA LEU A 94 4.52 11.90 11.45
C LEU A 94 4.47 12.57 10.08
N SER A 95 4.52 13.90 10.04
CA SER A 95 4.63 14.65 8.78
C SER A 95 6.03 14.46 8.16
N ALA A 96 7.08 14.35 8.99
CA ALA A 96 8.43 14.03 8.54
C ALA A 96 8.56 12.61 7.93
N TYR A 97 7.70 11.67 8.34
CA TYR A 97 7.55 10.36 7.70
C TYR A 97 6.60 10.38 6.48
N GLY A 98 6.08 11.54 6.08
CA GLY A 98 5.20 11.69 4.92
C GLY A 98 3.83 11.04 5.08
N ILE A 99 3.38 10.79 6.32
CA ILE A 99 2.13 10.08 6.59
C ILE A 99 0.96 11.06 6.45
N ILE A 100 0.25 10.97 5.34
CA ILE A 100 -0.93 11.81 5.06
C ILE A 100 -2.19 11.04 5.48
N PRO A 101 -2.92 11.49 6.53
CA PRO A 101 -4.15 10.83 6.93
C PRO A 101 -5.22 11.00 5.85
N LYS A 102 -5.56 9.90 5.18
CA LYS A 102 -6.64 9.83 4.19
C LYS A 102 -7.78 8.98 4.73
N ARG A 103 -9.00 9.27 4.27
CA ARG A 103 -10.11 8.34 4.49
C ARG A 103 -9.80 7.08 3.68
N PRO A 104 -9.87 5.87 4.25
CA PRO A 104 -9.65 4.69 3.46
C PRO A 104 -10.78 4.51 2.45
N GLU A 105 -10.42 4.10 1.24
CA GLU A 105 -11.35 3.56 0.23
C GLU A 105 -11.75 2.12 0.58
N GLU A 106 -12.69 1.54 -0.17
CA GLU A 106 -13.00 0.12 0.01
C GLU A 106 -11.80 -0.75 -0.42
N PRO A 107 -11.58 -1.91 0.21
CA PRO A 107 -10.47 -2.81 -0.12
C PRO A 107 -10.37 -3.17 -1.61
N THR A 108 -11.50 -3.21 -2.33
CA THR A 108 -11.57 -3.50 -3.76
C THR A 108 -11.07 -2.37 -4.65
N ASP A 109 -11.13 -1.14 -4.14
CA ASP A 109 -10.81 0.06 -4.92
C ASP A 109 -9.32 0.38 -4.85
N TYR A 110 -8.61 -0.17 -3.86
CA TYR A 110 -7.17 -0.01 -3.74
C TYR A 110 -6.41 -0.75 -4.83
N ASN A 111 -5.51 -0.01 -5.49
CA ASN A 111 -4.41 -0.61 -6.23
C ASN A 111 -3.31 -1.07 -5.27
N TRP A 112 -3.51 -2.24 -4.63
CA TRP A 112 -2.57 -2.84 -3.69
C TRP A 112 -1.15 -3.02 -4.25
N LYS A 113 -1.01 -3.18 -5.58
CA LYS A 113 0.30 -3.28 -6.25
C LYS A 113 1.04 -1.94 -6.30
N ALA A 114 0.33 -0.82 -6.32
CA ALA A 114 0.91 0.51 -6.42
C ALA A 114 1.03 1.24 -5.07
N LEU A 115 0.57 0.62 -3.97
CA LEU A 115 0.53 1.24 -2.65
C LEU A 115 1.92 1.66 -2.11
N HIS A 116 2.98 0.99 -2.58
CA HIS A 116 4.38 1.31 -2.26
C HIS A 116 5.03 2.32 -3.20
N SER A 117 4.36 2.71 -4.30
CA SER A 117 4.95 3.61 -5.28
C SER A 117 5.02 5.01 -4.72
N SER A 118 6.21 5.59 -4.73
CA SER A 118 6.40 6.97 -4.32
C SER A 118 5.70 7.91 -5.31
N PHE A 119 5.42 9.14 -4.88
CA PHE A 119 4.87 10.16 -5.79
C PHE A 119 5.75 10.38 -7.02
N LEU A 120 7.07 10.31 -6.87
CA LEU A 120 8.04 10.43 -7.97
C LEU A 120 7.92 9.25 -8.94
N ASP A 121 7.73 8.02 -8.45
CA ASP A 121 7.53 6.85 -9.31
C ASP A 121 6.24 6.99 -10.13
N GLN A 122 5.18 7.53 -9.52
CA GLN A 122 3.90 7.78 -10.20
C GLN A 122 4.02 8.86 -11.28
N MET A 123 4.77 9.93 -11.00
CA MET A 123 5.07 10.97 -12.00
C MET A 123 5.89 10.40 -13.17
N ALA A 124 6.93 9.62 -12.88
CA ALA A 124 7.78 9.01 -13.91
C ALA A 124 6.96 8.08 -14.82
N ARG A 125 6.10 7.23 -14.24
CA ARG A 125 5.20 6.37 -15.03
C ARG A 125 4.25 7.16 -15.91
N SER A 126 3.65 8.23 -15.37
CA SER A 126 2.77 9.11 -16.14
C SER A 126 3.48 9.77 -17.31
N ALA A 127 4.71 10.25 -17.10
CA ALA A 127 5.53 10.85 -18.15
C ALA A 127 5.85 9.85 -19.28
N ILE A 128 6.20 8.61 -18.94
CA ILE A 128 6.46 7.54 -19.91
C ILE A 128 5.20 7.26 -20.76
N VAL A 129 4.03 7.15 -20.13
CA VAL A 129 2.76 6.90 -20.83
C VAL A 129 2.42 8.05 -21.78
N LEU A 130 2.60 9.30 -21.35
CA LEU A 130 2.38 10.47 -22.19
C LEU A 130 3.32 10.48 -23.41
N MET A 131 4.61 10.21 -23.20
CA MET A 131 5.60 10.15 -24.27
C MET A 131 5.28 9.04 -25.29
N ALA A 132 4.86 7.87 -24.81
CA ALA A 132 4.47 6.75 -25.68
C ALA A 132 3.23 7.11 -26.53
N GLY A 133 2.22 7.74 -25.92
CA GLY A 133 1.03 8.23 -26.63
C GLY A 133 1.37 9.29 -27.69
N LEU A 134 2.26 10.22 -27.37
CA LEU A 134 2.74 11.25 -28.29
C LEU A 134 3.50 10.64 -29.48
N THR A 135 4.33 9.63 -29.20
CA THR A 135 5.07 8.89 -30.23
C THR A 135 4.12 8.15 -31.17
N MET A 136 3.09 7.49 -30.65
CA MET A 136 2.07 6.82 -31.48
C MET A 136 1.31 7.81 -32.36
N LEU A 137 0.99 9.00 -31.84
CA LEU A 137 0.36 10.07 -32.61
C LEU A 137 1.24 10.53 -33.77
N VAL A 138 2.53 10.77 -33.51
CA VAL A 138 3.48 11.18 -34.57
C VAL A 138 3.61 10.09 -35.64
N VAL A 139 3.72 8.82 -35.25
CA VAL A 139 3.76 7.69 -36.20
C VAL A 139 2.46 7.63 -37.02
N ALA A 140 1.30 7.80 -36.39
CA ALA A 140 0.02 7.79 -37.09
C ALA A 140 -0.08 8.91 -38.14
N PHE A 141 0.41 10.11 -37.82
CA PHE A 141 0.46 11.24 -38.77
C PHE A 141 1.47 11.05 -39.90
N LEU A 142 2.59 10.34 -39.67
CA LEU A 142 3.60 10.08 -40.70
C LEU A 142 3.19 8.97 -41.69
N VAL A 143 2.21 8.15 -41.32
CA VAL A 143 1.71 7.03 -42.15
C VAL A 143 0.52 7.44 -43.03
N GLN A 144 -0.12 8.58 -42.75
CA GLN A 144 -1.17 9.18 -43.60
C GLN A 144 -0.58 10.02 -44.73
#